data_AF-A0A140DRJ8-F1
#
_entry.id   AF-A0A140DRJ8-F1
#
_cell.length_a   1.000
_cell.length_b   1.000
_cell.length_c   1.000
_cell.angle_alpha   90.00
_cell.angle_beta   90.00
_cell.angle_gamma   90.00
#
_symmetry.space_group_name_H-M   'P 1'
#
loop_
_entity.id
_entity.type
_entity.pdbx_description
1 polymer ?
#
loop_
_entity_poly.entity_id
_entity_poly.type
_entity_poly.pdbx_seq_one_letter_code
_entity_poly.pdbx_strand_id
1 'polypeptide(L)'
;MAYQDNKYRNDHGYNRNPGNYNNQRNNAVSFETVTVPLSVQYKDKAKLYLTDGVAQKTARQFVGAKITTHQLRKVLSQAKQAVTIMESGGSRFNEARNVLFMLLPMSAYNAGRLPAVKPLYLFLKANISEETLKGPEDISVFDSLMTSIVAYHKYEEEQNKNKSGRRS
;
A
#
# COMPACT_ATOMS: atom_id res chain seq x y z
N MET A 1 46.37 -4.37 61.13
CA MET A 1 46.44 -3.38 60.03
C MET A 1 45.12 -3.43 59.29
N ALA A 2 44.35 -2.35 59.40
CA ALA A 2 43.05 -2.18 58.74
C ALA A 2 43.23 -1.91 57.25
N TYR A 3 42.32 -2.39 56.41
CA TYR A 3 41.60 -1.59 55.41
C TYR A 3 40.27 -2.29 55.08
N GLN A 4 39.18 -1.59 55.35
CA GLN A 4 37.86 -1.80 54.75
C GLN A 4 37.93 -1.40 53.27
N ASP A 5 37.18 -2.09 52.40
CA ASP A 5 36.37 -1.34 51.44
C ASP A 5 35.13 -2.11 50.96
N ASN A 6 34.02 -1.37 50.95
CA ASN A 6 32.68 -1.76 50.57
C ASN A 6 32.55 -1.84 49.03
N LYS A 7 31.64 -2.69 48.53
CA LYS A 7 30.66 -2.34 47.47
C LYS A 7 29.65 -3.48 47.21
N TYR A 8 28.51 -3.36 47.88
CA TYR A 8 27.15 -3.37 47.31
C TYR A 8 27.00 -3.74 45.82
N ARG A 9 26.17 -4.73 45.47
CA ARG A 9 24.73 -4.53 45.11
C ARG A 9 24.05 -5.77 44.51
N ASN A 10 22.94 -6.11 45.17
CA ASN A 10 21.80 -6.93 44.80
C ASN A 10 21.47 -7.04 43.29
N ASP A 11 21.53 -8.28 42.80
CA ASP A 11 20.98 -8.73 41.51
C ASP A 11 19.45 -8.69 41.57
N HIS A 12 18.85 -7.61 41.07
CA HIS A 12 17.39 -7.49 40.93
C HIS A 12 16.97 -8.12 39.61
N GLY A 13 16.41 -9.33 39.70
CA GLY A 13 15.78 -10.03 38.60
C GLY A 13 14.74 -9.16 37.90
N TYR A 14 15.00 -8.85 36.63
CA TYR A 14 14.02 -8.23 35.75
C TYR A 14 12.90 -9.22 35.46
N ASN A 15 11.81 -9.08 36.21
CA ASN A 15 10.54 -9.72 35.96
C ASN A 15 10.02 -9.20 34.59
N ARG A 16 10.27 -9.95 33.51
CA ARG A 16 9.72 -9.68 32.19
C ARG A 16 8.23 -9.97 32.21
N ASN A 17 7.45 -8.97 32.56
CA ASN A 17 6.01 -8.98 32.32
C ASN A 17 5.81 -8.98 30.79
N PRO A 18 5.31 -10.06 30.15
CA PRO A 18 4.99 -10.00 28.74
C PRO A 18 3.78 -9.08 28.61
N GLY A 19 4.05 -7.87 28.10
CA GLY A 19 3.03 -6.88 27.79
C GLY A 19 1.90 -7.55 27.03
N ASN A 20 0.72 -7.46 27.64
CA ASN A 20 -0.54 -7.92 27.13
C ASN A 20 -0.80 -7.19 25.80
N TYR A 21 -0.42 -7.81 24.68
CA TYR A 21 -0.78 -7.34 23.35
C TYR A 21 -2.28 -7.54 23.22
N ASN A 22 -3.02 -6.51 23.64
CA ASN A 22 -4.43 -6.36 23.33
C ASN A 22 -4.59 -6.54 21.83
N ASN A 23 -5.15 -7.69 21.45
CA ASN A 23 -5.69 -7.98 20.13
C ASN A 23 -6.83 -6.99 19.86
N GLN A 24 -6.47 -5.76 19.47
CA GLN A 24 -7.34 -4.96 18.64
C GLN A 24 -7.59 -5.81 17.41
N ARG A 25 -8.83 -6.26 17.23
CA ARG A 25 -9.34 -6.91 16.03
C ARG A 25 -9.06 -5.98 14.85
N ASN A 26 -7.85 -6.09 14.30
CA ASN A 26 -7.49 -5.50 13.03
C ASN A 26 -8.40 -6.18 12.02
N ASN A 27 -9.39 -5.48 11.51
CA ASN A 27 -10.03 -5.87 10.26
C ASN A 27 -8.89 -6.10 9.27
N ALA A 28 -8.55 -7.36 9.02
CA ALA A 28 -7.41 -7.72 8.21
C ALA A 28 -7.73 -7.26 6.79
N VAL A 29 -7.16 -6.12 6.40
CA VAL A 29 -7.31 -5.62 5.04
C VAL A 29 -6.68 -6.67 4.13
N SER A 30 -7.51 -7.33 3.33
CA SER A 30 -7.10 -8.29 2.32
C SER A 30 -7.50 -7.79 0.94
N PHE A 31 -6.68 -8.13 -0.04
CA PHE A 31 -6.94 -7.91 -1.46
C PHE A 31 -6.92 -9.26 -2.14
N GLU A 32 -7.90 -9.53 -3.00
CA GLU A 32 -7.92 -10.75 -3.80
C GLU A 32 -6.77 -10.73 -4.81
N THR A 33 -5.97 -11.78 -4.83
CA THR A 33 -4.87 -11.92 -5.78
C THR A 33 -5.43 -12.03 -7.20
N VAL A 34 -4.98 -11.14 -8.08
CA VAL A 34 -5.31 -11.20 -9.50
C VAL A 34 -4.38 -12.23 -10.16
N THR A 35 -4.96 -13.17 -10.90
CA THR A 35 -4.23 -14.28 -11.55
C THR A 35 -4.25 -14.20 -13.07
N VAL A 36 -4.88 -13.17 -13.63
CA VAL A 36 -5.01 -12.92 -15.07
C VAL A 36 -4.44 -11.53 -15.41
N PRO A 37 -4.18 -11.22 -16.69
CA PRO A 37 -3.71 -9.90 -17.08
C PRO A 37 -4.63 -8.79 -16.59
N LEU A 38 -4.08 -7.64 -16.18
CA LEU A 38 -4.87 -6.52 -15.64
C LEU A 38 -5.89 -5.99 -16.65
N SER A 39 -5.54 -5.99 -17.93
CA SER A 39 -6.44 -5.66 -19.05
C SER A 39 -7.67 -6.57 -19.11
N VAL A 40 -7.55 -7.82 -18.67
CA VAL A 40 -8.65 -8.78 -18.56
C VAL A 40 -9.43 -8.56 -17.27
N GLN A 41 -8.73 -8.50 -16.12
CA GLN A 41 -9.36 -8.32 -14.80
C GLN A 41 -10.20 -7.04 -14.73
N TYR A 42 -9.71 -5.95 -15.31
CA TYR A 42 -10.31 -4.62 -15.27
C TYR A 42 -10.85 -4.16 -16.62
N LYS A 43 -11.34 -5.13 -17.42
CA LYS A 43 -11.97 -4.87 -18.72
C LYS A 43 -13.24 -4.02 -18.59
N ASP A 44 -14.04 -4.28 -17.57
CA ASP A 44 -15.27 -3.53 -17.30
C ASP A 44 -14.95 -2.18 -16.64
N LYS A 45 -14.90 -1.13 -17.47
CA LYS A 45 -14.59 0.24 -17.02
C LYS A 45 -15.64 0.82 -16.08
N ALA A 46 -16.90 0.40 -16.19
CA ALA A 46 -17.95 0.86 -15.28
C ALA A 46 -17.70 0.32 -13.87
N LYS A 47 -17.39 -0.98 -13.74
CA LYS A 47 -17.01 -1.59 -12.46
C LYS A 47 -15.69 -1.05 -11.89
N LEU A 48 -14.80 -0.56 -12.75
CA LEU A 48 -13.54 0.04 -12.33
C LEU A 48 -13.73 1.46 -11.78
N TYR A 49 -14.42 2.33 -12.55
CA TYR A 49 -14.40 3.78 -12.34
C TYR A 49 -15.62 4.35 -11.63
N LEU A 50 -16.81 3.74 -11.75
CA LEU A 50 -18.02 4.31 -11.15
C LEU A 50 -18.01 4.21 -9.63
N THR A 51 -18.94 4.93 -9.01
CA THR A 51 -19.18 4.86 -7.57
C THR A 51 -19.49 3.43 -7.13
N ASP A 52 -18.96 3.04 -5.97
CA ASP A 52 -18.91 1.66 -5.46
C ASP A 52 -18.19 0.65 -6.38
N GLY A 53 -17.48 1.13 -7.38
CA GLY A 53 -16.52 0.37 -8.18
C GLY A 53 -15.24 0.03 -7.42
N VAL A 54 -14.35 -0.72 -8.08
CA VAL A 54 -13.09 -1.20 -7.50
C VAL A 54 -12.25 -0.04 -6.97
N ALA A 55 -12.07 1.03 -7.76
CA ALA A 55 -11.21 2.15 -7.38
C ALA A 55 -11.71 2.87 -6.11
N GLN A 56 -13.01 3.14 -6.00
CA GLN A 56 -13.56 3.81 -4.81
C GLN A 56 -13.52 2.90 -3.58
N LYS A 57 -13.83 1.61 -3.72
CA LYS A 57 -13.75 0.64 -2.61
C LYS A 57 -12.33 0.56 -2.06
N THR A 58 -11.34 0.43 -2.94
CA THR A 58 -9.92 0.44 -2.55
C THR A 58 -9.51 1.77 -1.90
N ALA A 59 -9.97 2.91 -2.44
CA ALA A 59 -9.71 4.21 -1.84
C ALA A 59 -10.26 4.32 -0.40
N ARG A 60 -11.50 3.88 -0.15
CA ARG A 60 -12.10 3.85 1.19
C ARG A 60 -11.31 2.98 2.17
N GLN A 61 -10.85 1.81 1.71
CA GLN A 61 -9.98 0.93 2.50
C GLN A 61 -8.66 1.63 2.87
N PHE A 62 -8.04 2.35 1.93
CA PHE A 62 -6.81 3.11 2.19
C PHE A 62 -7.03 4.28 3.15
N VAL A 63 -8.13 5.01 3.04
CA VAL A 63 -8.49 6.05 4.02
C VAL A 63 -8.67 5.45 5.41
N GLY A 64 -9.39 4.32 5.53
CA GLY A 64 -9.57 3.60 6.80
C GLY A 64 -8.25 3.10 7.39
N ALA A 65 -7.32 2.69 6.53
CA ALA A 65 -5.97 2.29 6.90
C ALA A 65 -5.00 3.47 7.15
N LYS A 66 -5.46 4.72 7.03
CA LYS A 66 -4.65 5.94 7.18
C LYS A 66 -3.46 6.00 6.22
N ILE A 67 -3.61 5.42 5.03
CA ILE A 67 -2.65 5.62 3.94
C ILE A 67 -2.77 7.06 3.48
N THR A 68 -1.65 7.75 3.33
CA THR A 68 -1.67 9.15 2.90
C THR A 68 -1.76 9.27 1.39
N THR A 69 -2.42 10.32 0.90
CA THR A 69 -2.41 10.67 -0.53
C THR A 69 -1.00 10.75 -1.11
N HIS A 70 0.00 11.21 -0.34
CA HIS A 70 1.39 11.25 -0.77
C HIS A 70 1.99 9.86 -1.04
N GLN A 71 1.69 8.86 -0.21
CA GLN A 71 2.14 7.48 -0.43
C GLN A 71 1.52 6.89 -1.71
N LEU A 72 0.23 7.12 -1.94
CA LEU A 72 -0.44 6.68 -3.17
C LEU A 72 0.13 7.38 -4.42
N ARG A 73 0.42 8.68 -4.31
CA ARG A 73 1.05 9.44 -5.41
C ARG A 73 2.42 8.90 -5.79
N LYS A 74 3.23 8.40 -4.84
CA LYS A 74 4.51 7.76 -5.18
C LYS A 74 4.34 6.53 -6.07
N VAL A 75 3.35 5.70 -5.77
CA VAL A 75 3.01 4.55 -6.62
C VAL A 75 2.51 5.00 -7.98
N LEU A 76 1.61 5.99 -8.02
CA LEU A 76 1.11 6.55 -9.26
C LEU A 76 2.23 7.15 -10.12
N SER A 77 3.20 7.85 -9.52
CA SER A 77 4.35 8.39 -10.26
C SER A 77 5.17 7.30 -10.94
N GLN A 78 5.36 6.14 -10.29
CA GLN A 78 6.04 4.99 -10.90
C GLN A 78 5.20 4.35 -12.02
N ALA A 79 3.87 4.30 -11.85
CA ALA A 79 2.96 3.85 -12.91
C ALA A 79 3.03 4.74 -14.15
N LYS A 80 3.03 6.07 -13.95
CA LYS A 80 3.21 7.04 -15.04
C LYS A 80 4.58 6.93 -15.70
N GLN A 81 5.64 6.73 -14.92
CA GLN A 81 6.98 6.49 -15.46
C GLN A 81 7.00 5.24 -16.36
N ALA A 82 6.36 4.14 -15.94
CA ALA A 82 6.24 2.94 -16.76
C ALA A 82 5.50 3.21 -18.08
N VAL A 83 4.41 3.98 -18.06
CA VAL A 83 3.70 4.40 -19.28
C VAL A 83 4.61 5.21 -20.21
N THR A 84 5.32 6.22 -19.69
CA THR A 84 6.25 7.02 -20.50
C THR A 84 7.36 6.18 -21.14
N ILE A 85 7.89 5.18 -20.43
CA ILE A 85 8.90 4.26 -20.98
C ILE A 85 8.33 3.48 -22.18
N MET A 86 7.08 3.01 -22.08
CA MET A 86 6.42 2.30 -23.19
C MET A 86 6.20 3.19 -24.41
N GLU A 87 5.81 4.45 -24.18
CA GLU A 87 5.53 5.43 -25.24
C GLU A 87 6.79 5.96 -25.93
N SER A 88 7.96 5.81 -25.30
CA SER A 88 9.25 6.32 -25.79
C SER A 88 9.82 5.55 -27.00
N GLY A 89 9.07 4.61 -27.59
CA GLY A 89 9.45 3.82 -28.75
C GLY A 89 10.36 2.62 -28.44
N GLY A 90 10.41 1.65 -29.36
CA GLY A 90 11.07 0.37 -29.16
C GLY A 90 10.28 -0.58 -28.25
N SER A 91 10.54 -1.89 -28.33
CA SER A 91 9.86 -2.90 -27.50
C SER A 91 10.32 -2.84 -26.02
N ARG A 92 10.03 -1.72 -25.33
CA ARG A 92 10.46 -1.41 -23.96
C ARG A 92 9.49 -1.87 -22.87
N PHE A 93 8.56 -2.76 -23.23
CA PHE A 93 7.60 -3.32 -22.29
C PHE A 93 8.29 -3.93 -21.05
N ASN A 94 9.36 -4.71 -21.24
CA ASN A 94 10.08 -5.34 -20.13
C ASN A 94 10.68 -4.30 -19.17
N GLU A 95 11.18 -3.19 -19.69
CA GLU A 95 11.72 -2.11 -18.86
C GLU A 95 10.62 -1.43 -18.04
N ALA A 96 9.51 -1.08 -18.69
CA ALA A 96 8.34 -0.50 -18.02
C ALA A 96 7.75 -1.45 -16.96
N ARG A 97 7.70 -2.75 -17.26
CA ARG A 97 7.25 -3.80 -16.34
C ARG A 97 8.17 -3.91 -15.13
N ASN A 98 9.49 -3.85 -15.33
CA ASN A 98 10.46 -3.90 -14.24
C ASN A 98 10.32 -2.72 -13.27
N VAL A 99 9.99 -1.52 -13.78
CA VAL A 99 9.67 -0.36 -12.93
C VAL A 99 8.50 -0.68 -11.99
N LEU A 100 7.42 -1.32 -12.49
CA LEU A 100 6.31 -1.74 -11.64
C LEU A 100 6.69 -2.85 -10.67
N PHE A 101 7.50 -3.82 -11.08
CA PHE A 101 7.99 -4.87 -10.19
C PHE A 101 8.78 -4.32 -8.99
N MET A 102 9.55 -3.24 -9.16
CA MET A 102 10.27 -2.60 -8.06
C MET A 102 9.35 -2.06 -6.94
N LEU A 103 8.07 -1.81 -7.21
CA LEU A 103 7.12 -1.38 -6.19
C LEU A 103 6.93 -2.42 -5.08
N LEU A 104 7.06 -3.72 -5.39
CA LEU A 104 6.90 -4.80 -4.42
C LEU A 104 7.97 -4.77 -3.31
N PRO A 105 9.28 -4.84 -3.60
CA PRO A 105 10.30 -4.78 -2.55
C PRO A 105 10.29 -3.42 -1.81
N MET A 106 10.06 -2.30 -2.53
CA MET A 106 9.99 -0.98 -1.89
C MET A 106 8.83 -0.88 -0.88
N SER A 107 7.64 -1.37 -1.25
CA SER A 107 6.48 -1.34 -0.37
C SER A 107 6.57 -2.37 0.76
N ALA A 108 7.18 -3.54 0.52
CA ALA A 108 7.46 -4.54 1.56
C ALA A 108 8.39 -3.97 2.65
N TYR A 109 9.48 -3.32 2.25
CA TYR A 109 10.39 -2.65 3.18
C TYR A 109 9.68 -1.57 4.00
N ASN A 110 8.89 -0.72 3.34
CA ASN A 110 8.12 0.32 4.02
C ASN A 110 7.09 -0.28 5.00
N ALA A 111 6.44 -1.39 4.64
CA ALA A 111 5.50 -2.09 5.51
C ALA A 111 6.17 -2.74 6.73
N GLY A 112 7.40 -3.25 6.57
CA GLY A 112 8.21 -3.75 7.68
C GLY A 112 8.61 -2.65 8.67
N ARG A 113 8.91 -1.45 8.15
CA ARG A 113 9.26 -0.28 9.00
C ARG A 113 8.06 0.42 9.62
N LEU A 114 6.95 0.48 8.89
CA LEU A 114 5.74 1.17 9.28
C LEU A 114 4.54 0.26 8.99
N PRO A 115 4.07 -0.56 9.95
CA PRO A 115 2.99 -1.52 9.73
C PRO A 115 1.70 -0.90 9.18
N ALA A 116 1.46 0.39 9.44
CA ALA A 116 0.32 1.13 8.90
C ALA A 116 0.26 1.15 7.36
N VAL A 117 1.39 0.99 6.65
CA VAL A 117 1.40 0.95 5.18
C VAL A 117 1.25 -0.45 4.59
N LYS A 118 1.11 -1.47 5.44
CA LYS A 118 0.94 -2.87 5.00
C LYS A 118 -0.22 -3.06 4.00
N PRO A 119 -1.37 -2.38 4.11
CA PRO A 119 -2.44 -2.48 3.11
C PRO A 119 -1.99 -2.09 1.70
N LEU A 120 -1.12 -1.08 1.57
CA LEU A 120 -0.58 -0.69 0.26
C LEU A 120 0.29 -1.80 -0.34
N TYR A 121 1.15 -2.42 0.48
CA TYR A 121 1.95 -3.57 0.04
C TYR A 121 1.05 -4.75 -0.41
N LEU A 122 0.01 -5.07 0.36
CA LEU A 122 -0.90 -6.17 0.01
C LEU A 122 -1.66 -5.90 -1.29
N PHE A 123 -2.10 -4.66 -1.50
CA PHE A 123 -2.73 -4.25 -2.77
C PHE A 123 -1.76 -4.43 -3.95
N LEU A 124 -0.52 -3.95 -3.81
CA LEU A 124 0.49 -4.07 -4.85
C LEU A 124 0.82 -5.54 -5.16
N LYS A 125 1.01 -6.35 -4.11
CA LYS A 125 1.25 -7.80 -4.24
C LYS A 125 0.11 -8.52 -4.96
N ALA A 126 -1.13 -8.10 -4.74
CA ALA A 126 -2.29 -8.69 -5.38
C ALA A 126 -2.42 -8.32 -6.87
N ASN A 127 -1.85 -7.19 -7.31
CA ASN A 127 -2.03 -6.64 -8.66
C ASN A 127 -0.76 -6.72 -9.53
N ILE A 128 0.41 -6.91 -8.95
CA ILE A 128 1.69 -6.90 -9.65
C ILE A 128 2.31 -8.29 -9.55
N SER A 129 2.32 -9.00 -10.66
CA SER A 129 3.02 -10.27 -10.83
C SER A 129 3.37 -10.51 -12.30
N GLU A 130 4.01 -11.65 -12.59
CA GLU A 130 4.28 -12.00 -13.98
C GLU A 130 3.01 -12.36 -14.77
N GLU A 131 1.96 -12.78 -14.08
CA GLU A 131 0.67 -13.19 -14.62
C GLU A 131 -0.22 -11.98 -14.92
N THR A 132 -0.11 -10.92 -14.13
CA THR A 132 -0.96 -9.74 -14.26
C THR A 132 -0.42 -8.70 -15.25
N LEU A 133 0.90 -8.63 -15.43
CA LEU A 133 1.55 -7.72 -16.37
C LEU A 133 2.10 -8.52 -17.56
N LYS A 134 1.29 -8.77 -18.58
CA LYS A 134 1.66 -9.55 -19.78
C LYS A 134 1.89 -8.68 -21.02
N GLY A 135 1.32 -7.48 -21.08
CA GLY A 135 1.52 -6.57 -22.20
C GLY A 135 1.33 -5.09 -21.86
N PRO A 136 1.58 -4.20 -22.83
CA PRO A 136 1.53 -2.75 -22.63
C PRO A 136 0.18 -2.23 -22.11
N GLU A 137 -0.92 -2.88 -22.50
CA GLU A 137 -2.25 -2.53 -22.04
C GLU A 137 -2.40 -2.71 -20.52
N ASP A 138 -1.74 -3.71 -19.93
CA ASP A 138 -1.81 -3.98 -18.49
C ASP A 138 -1.17 -2.84 -17.68
N ILE A 139 -0.06 -2.28 -18.17
CA ILE A 139 0.61 -1.13 -17.56
C ILE A 139 -0.28 0.11 -17.62
N SER A 140 -0.94 0.33 -18.77
CA SER A 140 -1.89 1.45 -18.95
C SER A 140 -3.12 1.30 -18.03
N VAL A 141 -3.60 0.07 -17.85
CA VAL A 141 -4.71 -0.23 -16.93
C VAL A 141 -4.28 -0.02 -15.47
N PHE A 142 -3.04 -0.37 -15.10
CA PHE A 142 -2.52 -0.11 -13.77
C PHE A 142 -2.40 1.39 -13.47
N ASP A 143 -1.90 2.21 -14.40
CA ASP A 143 -1.91 3.68 -14.26
C ASP A 143 -3.34 4.23 -14.10
N SER A 144 -4.28 3.75 -14.91
CA SER A 144 -5.68 4.18 -14.84
C SER A 144 -6.34 3.82 -13.51
N LEU A 145 -6.10 2.60 -13.00
CA LEU A 145 -6.57 2.15 -11.70
C LEU A 145 -6.00 3.03 -10.58
N MET A 146 -4.68 3.25 -10.57
CA MET A 146 -4.02 4.07 -9.55
C MET A 146 -4.47 5.54 -9.61
N THR A 147 -4.65 6.09 -10.81
CA THR A 147 -5.18 7.45 -11.01
C THR A 147 -6.56 7.57 -10.38
N SER A 148 -7.43 6.59 -10.64
CA SER A 148 -8.79 6.56 -10.09
C SER A 148 -8.81 6.40 -8.58
N ILE A 149 -7.96 5.52 -8.02
CA ILE A 149 -7.82 5.34 -6.57
C ILE A 149 -7.38 6.65 -5.91
N VAL A 150 -6.36 7.34 -6.45
CA VAL A 150 -5.88 8.61 -5.89
C VAL A 150 -6.96 9.68 -5.89
N ALA A 151 -7.74 9.77 -6.99
CA ALA A 151 -8.84 10.72 -7.10
C ALA A 151 -9.93 10.46 -6.03
N TYR A 152 -10.41 9.23 -5.93
CA TYR A 152 -11.40 8.86 -4.92
C TYR A 152 -10.86 8.98 -3.50
N HIS A 153 -9.59 8.62 -3.26
CA HIS A 153 -8.98 8.73 -1.95
C HIS A 153 -9.01 10.16 -1.44
N LYS A 154 -8.64 11.11 -2.30
CA LYS A 154 -8.67 12.53 -1.97
C LYS A 154 -10.08 13.02 -1.64
N TYR A 155 -11.07 12.59 -2.41
CA TYR A 155 -12.48 12.89 -2.14
C TYR A 155 -12.94 12.31 -0.79
N GLU A 156 -12.68 11.04 -0.52
CA GLU A 156 -13.08 10.36 0.72
C GLU A 156 -12.36 10.93 1.97
N GLU A 157 -11.08 11.34 1.85
CA GLU A 157 -10.36 12.05 2.91
C GLU A 157 -11.08 13.36 3.30
N GLU A 158 -11.57 14.13 2.33
CA GLU A 158 -12.27 15.40 2.57
C GLU A 158 -13.65 15.18 3.18
N GLN A 159 -14.40 14.17 2.72
CA GLN A 159 -15.68 13.81 3.32
C GLN A 159 -15.54 13.43 4.80
N ASN A 160 -14.48 12.71 5.15
CA ASN A 160 -14.23 12.31 6.54
C ASN A 160 -13.89 13.52 7.44
N LYS A 161 -13.11 14.49 6.95
CA LYS A 161 -12.80 15.73 7.68
C LYS A 161 -14.06 16.56 7.96
N ASN A 162 -14.93 16.70 6.95
CA ASN A 162 -16.17 17.47 7.07
C ASN A 162 -17.16 16.83 8.06
N LYS A 163 -17.17 15.49 8.18
CA LYS A 163 -17.98 14.78 9.17
C LYS A 163 -17.43 14.93 10.59
N SER A 164 -16.11 14.93 10.78
CA SER A 164 -15.49 15.14 12.10
C SER A 164 -15.65 16.57 12.62
N GLY A 165 -15.57 17.58 11.75
CA GLY A 165 -15.71 19.00 12.14
C GLY A 165 -17.15 19.42 12.49
N ARG A 166 -18.16 18.63 12.11
CA ARG A 166 -19.57 18.86 12.48
C ARG A 166 -19.97 18.28 13.84
N ARG A 167 -19.05 17.57 14.51
CA ARG A 167 -19.27 16.94 15.83
C ARG A 167 -18.55 17.67 16.97
N SER A 168 -18.03 18.86 16.71
CA SER A 168 -17.32 19.73 17.65
C SER A 168 -18.21 20.87 18.12
#